data_AF-A0A7Y2K5X1-F1
#
_entry.id   AF-A0A7Y2K5X1-F1
#
_cell.length_a   1.000
_cell.length_b   1.000
_cell.length_c   1.000
_cell.angle_alpha   90.00
_cell.angle_beta   90.00
_cell.angle_gamma   90.00
#
_symmetry.space_group_name_H-M   'P 1'
#
loop_
_entity.id
_entity.type
_entity.pdbx_description
1 polymer ?
#
loop_
_entity_poly.entity_id
_entity_poly.type
_entity_poly.pdbx_seq_one_letter_code
_entity_poly.pdbx_strand_id
1 'polypeptide(L)'
;SNVSISEMELILNEKVCRGIQIGTVGTIPEYRNKGLSRYLMEYVIDKYKNSTDLFYLFANETVLDFYPKFGFKRFEEKTFILQLNIPEPKFAAKKLSIKNESDFLLLQDLIDNRVEITKIFGAKDYGSITMWHVLNIYRENLYYFKDEDAIFIMKEENRQLHLYEIICRKYFNLDAALPKVIESSEINSIKFYFPPDQLKYNYDKIINEDNGLFILSDIKFSNNLYKFPETAIT
;
A
#
# COMPACT_ATOMS: atom_id res chain seq x y z
N SER A 1 -13.39 -15.19 20.63
CA SER A 1 -12.39 -14.15 20.32
C SER A 1 -11.63 -14.62 19.10
N ASN A 2 -11.11 -13.71 18.28
CA ASN A 2 -10.44 -14.00 17.02
C ASN A 2 -9.20 -13.10 16.88
N VAL A 3 -8.16 -13.65 16.26
CA VAL A 3 -6.94 -12.98 15.78
C VAL A 3 -6.51 -13.75 14.54
N SER A 4 -6.53 -13.11 13.36
CA SER A 4 -5.99 -13.71 12.13
C SER A 4 -4.56 -13.26 11.89
N ILE A 5 -3.82 -14.06 11.12
CA ILE A 5 -2.50 -13.69 10.63
C ILE A 5 -2.44 -13.80 9.10
N SER A 6 -1.63 -12.95 8.49
CA SER A 6 -1.18 -13.08 7.10
C SER A 6 0.33 -12.89 7.05
N GLU A 7 1.03 -13.76 6.36
CA GLU A 7 2.47 -13.64 6.13
C GLU A 7 2.72 -12.79 4.88
N MET A 8 3.75 -11.95 4.92
CA MET A 8 4.15 -11.11 3.80
C MET A 8 5.64 -10.79 3.85
N GLU A 9 6.30 -10.81 2.71
CA GLU A 9 7.63 -10.23 2.59
C GLU A 9 7.51 -8.71 2.44
N LEU A 10 8.19 -7.96 3.29
CA LEU A 10 8.23 -6.50 3.27
C LEU A 10 9.62 -6.04 2.84
N ILE A 11 9.67 -4.90 2.14
CA ILE A 11 10.91 -4.23 1.79
C ILE A 11 11.08 -3.05 2.73
N LEU A 12 12.16 -3.03 3.50
CA LEU A 12 12.54 -1.93 4.38
C LEU A 12 13.96 -1.49 4.05
N ASN A 13 14.11 -0.32 3.43
CA ASN A 13 15.41 0.24 3.02
C ASN A 13 16.29 -0.80 2.30
N GLU A 14 15.81 -1.30 1.17
CA GLU A 14 16.42 -2.31 0.28
C GLU A 14 16.50 -3.73 0.87
N LYS A 15 16.19 -3.92 2.15
CA LYS A 15 16.22 -5.24 2.80
C LYS A 15 14.84 -5.89 2.76
N VAL A 16 14.81 -7.16 2.41
CA VAL A 16 13.60 -7.98 2.56
C VAL A 16 13.54 -8.49 3.99
N CYS A 17 12.39 -8.32 4.63
CA CYS A 17 12.09 -8.86 5.95
C CYS A 17 10.74 -9.59 5.94
N ARG A 18 10.64 -10.62 6.76
CA ARG A 18 9.39 -11.36 6.98
C ARG A 18 8.51 -10.55 7.94
N GLY A 19 7.30 -10.25 7.48
CA GLY A 19 6.26 -9.59 8.25
C GLY A 19 5.09 -10.53 8.50
N ILE A 20 4.48 -10.41 9.67
CA ILE A 20 3.17 -10.99 9.96
C ILE A 20 2.19 -9.85 10.20
N GLN A 21 1.20 -9.73 9.32
CA GLN A 21 0.05 -8.88 9.56
C GLN A 21 -0.88 -9.56 10.55
N ILE A 22 -1.22 -8.88 11.64
CA ILE A 22 -2.29 -9.28 12.53
C ILE A 22 -3.56 -8.55 12.12
N GLY A 23 -4.62 -9.33 11.88
CA GLY A 23 -5.89 -8.83 11.38
C GLY A 23 -7.08 -9.36 12.19
N THR A 24 -8.25 -8.81 11.86
CA THR A 24 -9.57 -9.27 12.35
C THR A 24 -9.66 -9.51 13.86
N VAL A 25 -8.91 -8.73 14.65
CA VAL A 25 -8.88 -8.87 16.12
C VAL A 25 -10.23 -8.48 16.68
N GLY A 26 -10.96 -9.45 17.24
CA GLY A 26 -12.35 -9.24 17.62
C GLY A 26 -12.81 -10.16 18.73
N THR A 27 -13.65 -9.64 19.64
CA THR A 27 -14.35 -10.45 20.63
C THR A 27 -15.82 -10.04 20.66
N ILE A 28 -16.70 -11.03 20.50
CA ILE A 28 -18.15 -10.84 20.56
C ILE A 28 -18.55 -10.21 21.91
N PRO A 29 -19.55 -9.31 21.93
CA PRO A 29 -19.85 -8.46 23.10
C PRO A 29 -19.98 -9.21 24.43
N GLU A 30 -20.62 -10.38 24.43
CA GLU A 30 -20.94 -11.20 25.60
C GLU A 30 -19.69 -11.83 26.26
N TYR A 31 -18.56 -11.80 25.55
CA TYR A 31 -17.29 -12.38 25.97
C TYR A 31 -16.15 -11.35 26.09
N ARG A 32 -16.46 -10.06 25.98
CA ARG A 32 -15.48 -8.98 26.21
C ARG A 32 -15.06 -8.92 27.68
N ASN A 33 -13.92 -8.26 27.95
CA ASN A 33 -13.34 -8.07 29.29
C ASN A 33 -12.97 -9.36 30.05
N LYS A 34 -12.93 -10.51 29.38
CA LYS A 34 -12.51 -11.81 29.94
C LYS A 34 -11.05 -12.18 29.63
N GLY A 35 -10.26 -11.25 29.10
CA GLY A 35 -8.85 -11.49 28.73
C GLY A 35 -8.64 -12.35 27.46
N LEU A 36 -9.71 -12.73 26.75
CA LEU A 36 -9.60 -13.64 25.60
C LEU A 36 -8.77 -13.09 24.43
N SER A 37 -8.94 -11.80 24.09
CA SER A 37 -8.15 -11.18 23.02
C SER A 37 -6.67 -11.06 23.41
N ARG A 38 -6.39 -10.77 24.69
CA ARG A 38 -5.03 -10.77 25.24
C ARG A 38 -4.37 -12.13 25.07
N TYR A 39 -5.05 -13.19 25.49
CA TYR A 39 -4.55 -14.56 25.37
C TYR A 39 -4.19 -14.91 23.92
N LEU A 40 -5.08 -14.61 22.96
CA LEU A 40 -4.81 -14.91 21.55
C LEU A 40 -3.65 -14.07 20.97
N MET A 41 -3.57 -12.77 21.31
CA MET A 41 -2.47 -11.91 20.87
C MET A 41 -1.12 -12.41 21.41
N GLU A 42 -1.04 -12.71 22.72
CA GLU A 42 0.17 -13.23 23.35
C GLU A 42 0.57 -14.58 22.75
N TYR A 43 -0.41 -15.47 22.49
CA TYR A 43 -0.16 -16.75 21.82
C TYR A 43 0.41 -16.57 20.41
N VAL A 44 -0.18 -15.69 19.59
CA VAL A 44 0.30 -15.43 18.23
C VAL A 44 1.72 -14.87 18.25
N ILE A 45 1.98 -13.87 19.10
CA ILE A 45 3.31 -13.27 19.22
C ILE A 45 4.32 -14.33 19.66
N ASP A 46 4.03 -15.10 20.71
CA ASP A 46 4.95 -16.12 21.22
C ASP A 46 5.26 -17.21 20.19
N LYS A 47 4.23 -17.64 19.44
CA LYS A 47 4.36 -18.67 18.40
C LYS A 47 5.26 -18.23 17.25
N TYR A 48 5.17 -16.97 16.82
CA TYR A 48 5.83 -16.51 15.59
C TYR A 48 7.02 -15.57 15.80
N LYS A 49 7.30 -15.10 17.02
CA LYS A 49 8.40 -14.14 17.29
C LYS A 49 9.78 -14.59 16.80
N ASN A 50 10.00 -15.90 16.66
CA ASN A 50 11.27 -16.47 16.18
C ASN A 50 11.28 -16.74 14.67
N SER A 51 10.14 -16.60 13.98
CA SER A 51 9.99 -16.88 12.54
C SER A 51 9.65 -15.64 11.71
N THR A 52 9.40 -14.50 12.33
CA THR A 52 9.16 -13.21 11.68
C THR A 52 10.15 -12.17 12.16
N ASP A 53 10.41 -11.16 11.33
CA ASP A 53 11.29 -10.04 11.69
C ASP A 53 10.49 -8.86 12.26
N LEU A 54 9.19 -8.79 11.95
CA LEU A 54 8.23 -7.86 12.55
C LEU A 54 6.81 -8.38 12.53
N PHE A 55 5.99 -7.86 13.45
CA PHE A 55 4.54 -7.91 13.36
C PHE A 55 4.01 -6.51 13.05
N TYR A 56 2.93 -6.44 12.29
CA TYR A 56 2.25 -5.18 12.00
C TYR A 56 0.73 -5.37 11.96
N LEU A 57 -0.01 -4.27 12.13
CA LEU A 57 -1.46 -4.26 12.03
C LEU A 57 -1.97 -2.84 11.75
N PHE A 58 -3.18 -2.76 11.22
CA PHE A 58 -3.94 -1.53 11.09
C PHE A 58 -5.08 -1.54 12.11
N ALA A 59 -5.01 -0.64 13.08
CA ALA A 59 -5.97 -0.50 14.16
C ALA A 59 -7.13 0.41 13.74
N ASN A 60 -8.35 0.01 14.10
CA ASN A 60 -9.48 0.94 14.05
C ASN A 60 -9.27 2.06 15.08
N GLU A 61 -9.73 3.28 14.75
CA GLU A 61 -9.61 4.48 15.60
C GLU A 61 -10.15 4.29 17.02
N THR A 62 -11.08 3.35 17.21
CA THR A 62 -11.74 3.08 18.49
C THR A 62 -10.92 2.24 19.47
N VAL A 63 -9.78 1.68 19.07
CA VAL A 63 -9.01 0.71 19.89
C VAL A 63 -7.49 0.95 19.90
N LEU A 64 -7.05 2.19 19.71
CA LEU A 64 -5.64 2.56 19.60
C LEU A 64 -4.81 2.22 20.86
N ASP A 65 -5.42 2.26 22.04
CA ASP A 65 -4.75 1.94 23.32
C ASP A 65 -4.64 0.43 23.61
N PHE A 66 -5.20 -0.42 22.74
CA PHE A 66 -5.15 -1.86 22.94
C PHE A 66 -3.77 -2.45 22.59
N TYR A 67 -3.23 -2.10 21.43
CA TYR A 67 -2.02 -2.70 20.88
C TYR A 67 -0.71 -2.32 21.61
N PRO A 68 -0.54 -1.10 22.14
CA PRO A 68 0.62 -0.76 22.98
C PRO A 68 0.82 -1.68 24.18
N LYS A 69 -0.24 -2.33 24.67
CA LYS A 69 -0.18 -3.29 25.79
C LYS A 69 0.62 -4.56 25.45
N PHE A 70 0.90 -4.81 24.18
CA PHE A 70 1.69 -5.93 23.68
C PHE A 70 3.06 -5.49 23.11
N GLY A 71 3.44 -4.22 23.33
CA GLY A 71 4.71 -3.67 22.86
C GLY A 71 4.68 -3.10 21.43
N PHE A 72 3.53 -3.14 20.74
CA PHE A 72 3.38 -2.47 19.45
C PHE A 72 3.54 -0.96 19.62
N LYS A 73 4.21 -0.33 18.66
CA LYS A 73 4.39 1.11 18.59
C LYS A 73 3.57 1.65 17.43
N ARG A 74 2.88 2.76 17.67
CA ARG A 74 2.16 3.49 16.63
C ARG A 74 3.17 4.05 15.62
N PHE A 75 2.82 3.97 14.34
CA PHE A 75 3.69 4.32 13.24
C PHE A 75 2.95 5.28 12.30
N GLU A 76 3.50 6.48 12.09
CA GLU A 76 2.96 7.44 11.13
C GLU A 76 3.46 7.10 9.72
N GLU A 77 2.51 6.91 8.81
CA GLU A 77 2.81 6.75 7.39
C GLU A 77 3.03 8.11 6.73
N LYS A 78 3.61 8.09 5.53
CA LYS A 78 3.82 9.28 4.70
C LYS A 78 3.03 9.22 3.42
N THR A 79 2.46 10.35 3.01
CA THR A 79 2.02 10.54 1.63
C THR A 79 2.79 11.68 0.99
N PHE A 80 3.03 11.56 -0.31
CA PHE A 80 3.87 12.48 -1.06
C PHE A 80 3.00 13.30 -2.00
N ILE A 81 3.28 14.60 -2.11
CA ILE A 81 2.47 15.51 -2.93
C ILE A 81 3.34 16.30 -3.88
N LEU A 82 2.97 16.30 -5.16
CA LEU A 82 3.39 17.30 -6.14
C LEU A 82 2.29 18.36 -6.28
N GLN A 83 2.67 19.62 -6.27
CA GLN A 83 1.81 20.81 -6.49
C GLN A 83 2.38 21.77 -7.53
N LEU A 84 3.67 21.69 -7.81
CA LEU A 84 4.35 22.53 -8.79
C LEU A 84 4.54 21.76 -10.11
N ASN A 85 4.56 22.49 -11.23
CA ASN A 85 4.87 21.94 -12.55
C ASN A 85 4.01 20.73 -12.94
N ILE A 86 2.72 20.75 -12.60
CA ILE A 86 1.78 19.72 -13.02
C ILE A 86 1.80 19.66 -14.56
N PRO A 87 2.07 18.49 -15.16
CA PRO A 87 2.22 18.39 -16.60
C PRO A 87 0.89 18.64 -17.30
N GLU A 88 0.92 19.33 -18.44
CA GLU A 88 -0.24 19.47 -19.30
C GLU A 88 -0.74 18.09 -19.77
N PRO A 89 -2.01 17.74 -19.55
CA PRO A 89 -2.54 16.44 -19.95
C PRO A 89 -2.44 16.21 -21.46
N LYS A 90 -1.94 15.04 -21.82
CA LYS A 90 -1.81 14.50 -23.18
C LYS A 90 -2.28 13.05 -23.17
N PHE A 91 -3.43 12.82 -22.54
CA PHE A 91 -4.00 11.52 -22.23
C PHE A 91 -3.87 10.56 -23.41
N ALA A 92 -3.21 9.43 -23.16
CA ALA A 92 -2.96 8.36 -24.13
C ALA A 92 -3.10 6.96 -23.51
N ALA A 93 -3.37 6.88 -22.21
CA ALA A 93 -3.62 5.62 -21.53
C ALA A 93 -4.97 5.03 -21.95
N LYS A 94 -5.05 3.70 -21.90
CA LYS A 94 -6.30 2.94 -22.06
C LYS A 94 -6.89 2.67 -20.68
N LYS A 95 -8.15 3.05 -20.47
CA LYS A 95 -8.91 2.56 -19.30
C LYS A 95 -9.17 1.07 -19.45
N LEU A 96 -8.74 0.28 -18.47
CA LEU A 96 -8.97 -1.16 -18.48
C LEU A 96 -10.33 -1.48 -17.86
N SER A 97 -11.00 -2.49 -18.40
CA SER A 97 -12.21 -3.04 -17.78
C SER A 97 -11.97 -4.50 -17.39
N ILE A 98 -12.10 -4.83 -16.11
CA ILE A 98 -11.96 -6.23 -15.66
C ILE A 98 -13.07 -7.17 -16.17
N LYS A 99 -14.12 -6.63 -16.82
CA LYS A 99 -15.15 -7.42 -17.50
C LYS A 99 -14.70 -7.84 -18.91
N ASN A 100 -13.69 -7.17 -19.46
CA ASN A 100 -13.05 -7.56 -20.70
C ASN A 100 -11.94 -8.57 -20.39
N GLU A 101 -12.03 -9.76 -21.01
CA GLU A 101 -11.09 -10.85 -20.77
C GLU A 101 -9.64 -10.47 -21.09
N SER A 102 -9.39 -9.77 -22.21
CA SER A 102 -8.04 -9.37 -22.59
C SER A 102 -7.42 -8.34 -21.63
N ASP A 103 -8.23 -7.42 -21.10
CA ASP A 103 -7.78 -6.46 -20.09
C ASP A 103 -7.50 -7.12 -18.74
N PHE A 104 -8.35 -8.08 -18.35
CA PHE A 104 -8.15 -8.86 -17.14
C PHE A 104 -6.88 -9.71 -17.19
N LEU A 105 -6.64 -10.39 -18.32
CA LEU A 105 -5.42 -11.17 -18.54
C LEU A 105 -4.17 -10.27 -18.53
N LEU A 106 -4.22 -9.09 -19.15
CA LEU A 106 -3.14 -8.11 -19.10
C LEU A 106 -2.85 -7.65 -17.65
N LEU A 107 -3.90 -7.36 -16.89
CA LEU A 107 -3.77 -6.98 -15.48
C LEU A 107 -3.10 -8.10 -14.66
N GLN A 108 -3.58 -9.33 -14.80
CA GLN A 108 -3.03 -10.48 -14.10
C GLN A 108 -1.55 -10.69 -14.44
N ASP A 109 -1.23 -10.66 -15.74
CA ASP A 109 0.13 -10.84 -16.25
C ASP A 109 1.09 -9.74 -15.75
N LEU A 110 0.64 -8.49 -15.64
CA LEU A 110 1.43 -7.41 -15.05
C LEU A 110 1.59 -7.54 -13.54
N ILE A 111 0.56 -7.99 -12.82
CA ILE A 111 0.65 -8.25 -11.37
C ILE A 111 1.68 -9.35 -11.08
N ASP A 112 1.63 -10.45 -11.83
CA ASP A 112 2.48 -11.62 -11.60
C ASP A 112 3.96 -11.35 -11.94
N ASN A 113 4.22 -10.39 -12.84
CA ASN A 113 5.57 -10.08 -13.33
C ASN A 113 6.06 -8.68 -12.93
N ARG A 114 5.44 -8.06 -11.93
CA ARG A 114 5.77 -6.69 -11.52
C ARG A 114 7.16 -6.58 -10.90
N VAL A 115 7.75 -5.38 -11.03
CA VAL A 115 8.86 -4.95 -10.18
C VAL A 115 8.34 -4.18 -8.97
N GLU A 116 9.13 -4.15 -7.90
CA GLU A 116 8.83 -3.30 -6.74
C GLU A 116 9.21 -1.85 -7.04
N ILE A 117 8.22 -0.95 -6.95
CA ILE A 117 8.36 0.46 -7.32
C ILE A 117 9.00 1.33 -6.22
N THR A 118 9.32 0.72 -5.08
CA THR A 118 10.00 1.37 -3.97
C THR A 118 10.97 0.41 -3.30
N LYS A 119 12.09 0.96 -2.82
CA LYS A 119 12.99 0.24 -1.91
C LYS A 119 12.92 0.74 -0.48
N ILE A 120 12.09 1.75 -0.19
CA ILE A 120 12.05 2.40 1.13
C ILE A 120 11.11 1.65 2.07
N PHE A 121 9.84 1.51 1.67
CA PHE A 121 8.83 0.69 2.34
C PHE A 121 7.92 0.06 1.29
N GLY A 122 8.01 -1.25 1.11
CA GLY A 122 7.20 -1.97 0.14
C GLY A 122 6.80 -3.36 0.63
N ALA A 123 6.11 -4.09 -0.23
CA ALA A 123 5.78 -5.50 -0.04
C ALA A 123 6.18 -6.30 -1.28
N LYS A 124 6.30 -7.61 -1.13
CA LYS A 124 6.54 -8.56 -2.23
C LYS A 124 5.47 -9.64 -2.21
N ASP A 125 5.28 -10.26 -3.36
CA ASP A 125 4.40 -11.42 -3.55
C ASP A 125 2.96 -11.23 -3.01
N TYR A 126 2.43 -10.00 -3.16
CA TYR A 126 1.09 -9.63 -2.68
C TYR A 126 0.07 -9.51 -3.82
N GLY A 127 0.33 -10.15 -4.97
CA GLY A 127 -0.49 -10.01 -6.18
C GLY A 127 -1.94 -10.44 -6.00
N SER A 128 -2.20 -11.46 -5.18
CA SER A 128 -3.56 -11.88 -4.81
C SER A 128 -4.31 -10.80 -4.03
N ILE A 129 -3.62 -10.09 -3.13
CA ILE A 129 -4.17 -8.96 -2.36
C ILE A 129 -4.41 -7.78 -3.30
N THR A 130 -3.46 -7.46 -4.19
CA THR A 130 -3.65 -6.44 -5.22
C THR A 130 -4.87 -6.74 -6.08
N MET A 131 -5.02 -7.98 -6.55
CA MET A 131 -6.17 -8.42 -7.33
C MET A 131 -7.48 -8.23 -6.55
N TRP A 132 -7.52 -8.59 -5.26
CA TRP A 132 -8.70 -8.35 -4.42
C TRP A 132 -9.06 -6.86 -4.35
N HIS A 133 -8.08 -5.97 -4.16
CA HIS A 133 -8.32 -4.52 -4.15
C HIS A 133 -8.85 -4.02 -5.51
N VAL A 134 -8.30 -4.52 -6.61
CA VAL A 134 -8.79 -4.16 -7.94
C VAL A 134 -10.23 -4.61 -8.16
N LEU A 135 -10.57 -5.85 -7.77
CA LEU A 135 -11.92 -6.39 -7.95
C LEU A 135 -12.99 -5.68 -7.10
N ASN A 136 -12.62 -5.22 -5.90
CA ASN A 136 -13.57 -4.72 -4.90
C ASN A 136 -13.56 -3.19 -4.71
N ILE A 137 -12.42 -2.52 -4.93
CA ILE A 137 -12.23 -1.09 -4.60
C ILE A 137 -11.86 -0.28 -5.85
N TYR A 138 -10.91 -0.74 -6.66
CA TYR A 138 -10.34 0.04 -7.76
C TYR A 138 -10.81 -0.38 -9.16
N ARG A 139 -11.98 -1.02 -9.24
CA ARG A 139 -12.50 -1.66 -10.46
C ARG A 139 -12.52 -0.76 -11.70
N GLU A 140 -12.82 0.52 -11.50
CA GLU A 140 -12.98 1.53 -12.55
C GLU A 140 -11.79 2.52 -12.61
N ASN A 141 -10.73 2.25 -11.84
CA ASN A 141 -9.61 3.18 -11.60
C ASN A 141 -8.29 2.65 -12.21
N LEU A 142 -8.39 1.89 -13.31
CA LEU A 142 -7.25 1.22 -13.94
C LEU A 142 -6.90 1.84 -15.29
N TYR A 143 -5.65 2.29 -15.43
CA TYR A 143 -5.18 3.00 -16.62
C TYR A 143 -3.90 2.36 -17.13
N TYR A 144 -3.95 1.74 -18.30
CA TYR A 144 -2.79 1.11 -18.94
C TYR A 144 -2.12 2.07 -19.92
N PHE A 145 -0.83 2.35 -19.70
CA PHE A 145 0.00 3.08 -20.64
C PHE A 145 0.96 2.13 -21.35
N LYS A 146 0.71 1.92 -22.65
CA LYS A 146 1.37 0.89 -23.47
C LYS A 146 2.89 1.10 -23.61
N ASP A 147 3.34 2.35 -23.77
CA ASP A 147 4.76 2.63 -24.07
C ASP A 147 5.68 2.20 -22.92
N GLU A 148 5.18 2.30 -21.68
CA GLU A 148 5.90 1.87 -20.48
C GLU A 148 5.51 0.48 -19.98
N ASP A 149 4.52 -0.16 -20.61
CA ASP A 149 3.92 -1.42 -20.16
C ASP A 149 3.55 -1.36 -18.67
N ALA A 150 2.76 -0.35 -18.31
CA ALA A 150 2.44 -0.03 -16.93
C ALA A 150 0.93 0.23 -16.72
N ILE A 151 0.39 -0.31 -15.63
CA ILE A 151 -0.94 0.00 -15.12
C ILE A 151 -0.80 0.99 -13.97
N PHE A 152 -1.59 2.05 -14.02
CA PHE A 152 -1.74 3.04 -12.97
C PHE A 152 -3.08 2.80 -12.29
N ILE A 153 -3.05 2.58 -10.97
CA ILE A 153 -4.25 2.54 -10.14
C ILE A 153 -4.44 3.94 -9.57
N MET A 154 -5.41 4.67 -10.08
CA MET A 154 -5.53 6.10 -9.79
C MET A 154 -6.94 6.65 -9.92
N LYS A 155 -7.19 7.77 -9.24
CA LYS A 155 -8.47 8.47 -9.26
C LYS A 155 -8.24 9.98 -9.30
N GLU A 156 -8.96 10.66 -10.16
CA GLU A 156 -9.04 12.13 -10.16
C GLU A 156 -10.24 12.59 -9.34
N GLU A 157 -9.99 13.39 -8.30
CA GLU A 157 -11.03 13.90 -7.41
C GLU A 157 -10.61 15.26 -6.83
N ASN A 158 -11.54 16.23 -6.77
CA ASN A 158 -11.29 17.56 -6.19
C ASN A 158 -10.03 18.26 -6.73
N ARG A 159 -9.76 18.14 -8.03
CA ARG A 159 -8.56 18.69 -8.72
C ARG A 159 -7.22 18.08 -8.27
N GLN A 160 -7.25 16.93 -7.60
CA GLN A 160 -6.09 16.14 -7.22
C GLN A 160 -6.12 14.78 -7.92
N LEU A 161 -4.99 14.35 -8.47
CA LEU A 161 -4.79 12.97 -8.90
C LEU A 161 -4.29 12.16 -7.70
N HIS A 162 -5.05 11.16 -7.28
CA HIS A 162 -4.64 10.17 -6.30
C HIS A 162 -4.01 8.98 -7.03
N LEU A 163 -2.71 8.75 -6.82
CA LEU A 163 -1.95 7.66 -7.40
C LEU A 163 -1.67 6.60 -6.34
N TYR A 164 -2.50 5.54 -6.34
CA TYR A 164 -2.49 4.52 -5.30
C TYR A 164 -1.38 3.49 -5.50
N GLU A 165 -1.13 3.09 -6.74
CA GLU A 165 -0.14 2.05 -7.09
C GLU A 165 0.24 2.16 -8.58
N ILE A 166 1.45 1.72 -8.92
CA ILE A 166 1.88 1.50 -10.29
C ILE A 166 2.35 0.05 -10.42
N ILE A 167 1.81 -0.65 -11.40
CA ILE A 167 2.18 -2.04 -11.72
C ILE A 167 2.90 -2.03 -13.06
N CYS A 168 4.19 -2.33 -13.06
CA CYS A 168 5.03 -2.35 -14.25
C CYS A 168 6.12 -3.43 -14.15
N ARG A 169 6.72 -3.81 -15.27
CA ARG A 169 7.82 -4.80 -15.34
C ARG A 169 9.21 -4.21 -15.36
N LYS A 170 9.30 -2.90 -15.57
CA LYS A 170 10.57 -2.17 -15.70
C LYS A 170 10.39 -0.78 -15.11
N TYR A 171 11.49 -0.24 -14.57
CA TYR A 171 11.53 1.13 -14.14
C TYR A 171 11.47 2.08 -15.34
N PHE A 172 10.69 3.14 -15.22
CA PHE A 172 10.52 4.17 -16.22
C PHE A 172 10.54 5.56 -15.57
N ASN A 173 10.58 6.61 -16.40
CA ASN A 173 10.50 7.97 -15.91
C ASN A 173 9.04 8.38 -15.71
N LEU A 174 8.60 8.49 -14.46
CA LEU A 174 7.23 8.85 -14.15
C LEU A 174 6.86 10.27 -14.62
N ASP A 175 7.81 11.22 -14.63
CA ASP A 175 7.56 12.57 -15.16
C ASP A 175 7.08 12.53 -16.61
N ALA A 176 7.66 11.62 -17.42
CA ALA A 176 7.31 11.48 -18.82
C ALA A 176 5.98 10.75 -19.04
N ALA A 177 5.61 9.84 -18.13
CA ALA A 177 4.39 9.05 -18.20
C ALA A 177 3.16 9.77 -17.65
N LEU A 178 3.30 10.61 -16.62
CA LEU A 178 2.17 11.32 -15.99
C LEU A 178 1.28 12.11 -16.96
N PRO A 179 1.80 12.92 -17.89
CA PRO A 179 0.95 13.61 -18.86
C PRO A 179 0.11 12.64 -19.72
N LYS A 180 0.53 11.37 -19.86
CA LYS A 180 -0.16 10.36 -20.67
C LYS A 180 -1.28 9.65 -19.92
N VAL A 181 -1.31 9.75 -18.60
CA VAL A 181 -2.34 9.10 -17.78
C VAL A 181 -3.34 10.10 -17.20
N ILE A 182 -2.93 11.35 -16.95
CA ILE A 182 -3.85 12.41 -16.46
C ILE A 182 -4.91 12.70 -17.53
N GLU A 183 -6.18 12.69 -17.13
CA GLU A 183 -7.35 12.99 -17.96
C GLU A 183 -7.71 14.48 -17.91
N SER A 184 -7.88 15.02 -16.69
CA SER A 184 -8.39 16.37 -16.51
C SER A 184 -7.30 17.45 -16.58
N SER A 185 -7.57 18.50 -17.33
CA SER A 185 -6.76 19.74 -17.34
C SER A 185 -6.91 20.58 -16.06
N GLU A 186 -7.81 20.20 -15.14
CA GLU A 186 -8.04 20.94 -13.90
C GLU A 186 -7.16 20.48 -12.73
N ILE A 187 -6.44 19.36 -12.90
CA ILE A 187 -5.53 18.81 -11.89
C ILE A 187 -4.47 19.83 -11.53
N ASN A 188 -4.34 20.12 -10.25
CA ASN A 188 -3.35 21.05 -9.69
C ASN A 188 -2.44 20.40 -8.64
N SER A 189 -2.67 19.13 -8.32
CA SER A 189 -1.81 18.37 -7.43
C SER A 189 -1.89 16.86 -7.70
N ILE A 190 -0.81 16.15 -7.38
CA ILE A 190 -0.73 14.70 -7.47
C ILE A 190 -0.31 14.16 -6.11
N LYS A 191 -1.07 13.22 -5.57
CA LYS A 191 -0.79 12.56 -4.29
C LYS A 191 -0.38 11.11 -4.54
N PHE A 192 0.79 10.74 -4.05
CA PHE A 192 1.34 9.39 -4.14
C PHE A 192 1.16 8.66 -2.79
N TYR A 193 0.64 7.44 -2.88
CA TYR A 193 0.47 6.53 -1.74
C TYR A 193 1.57 5.46 -1.71
N PHE A 194 2.74 5.81 -2.25
CA PHE A 194 3.97 5.03 -2.20
C PHE A 194 5.16 6.00 -2.32
N PRO A 195 6.35 5.64 -1.82
CA PRO A 195 7.55 6.42 -2.09
C PRO A 195 7.96 6.24 -3.56
N PRO A 196 8.05 7.29 -4.38
CA PRO A 196 8.30 7.14 -5.81
C PRO A 196 9.80 7.03 -6.14
N ASP A 197 10.61 6.45 -5.24
CA ASP A 197 12.08 6.47 -5.30
C ASP A 197 12.66 5.70 -6.50
N GLN A 198 12.00 4.63 -6.95
CA GLN A 198 12.47 3.88 -8.12
C GLN A 198 11.95 4.45 -9.46
N LEU A 199 11.04 5.42 -9.42
CA LEU A 199 10.39 5.97 -10.62
C LEU A 199 10.94 7.34 -11.05
N LYS A 200 12.11 7.71 -10.48
CA LYS A 200 12.85 8.94 -10.81
C LYS A 200 11.99 10.20 -10.73
N TYR A 201 11.17 10.31 -9.69
CA TYR A 201 10.17 11.36 -9.55
C TYR A 201 10.39 12.23 -8.32
N ASN A 202 10.13 13.53 -8.44
CA ASN A 202 10.23 14.49 -7.34
C ASN A 202 8.86 14.79 -6.73
N TYR A 203 8.83 15.11 -5.44
CA TYR A 203 7.64 15.60 -4.75
C TYR A 203 7.99 16.88 -4.00
N ASP A 204 6.99 17.74 -3.81
CA ASP A 204 7.16 19.03 -3.15
C ASP A 204 6.94 18.96 -1.64
N LYS A 205 6.07 18.04 -1.20
CA LYS A 205 5.62 17.94 0.19
C LYS A 205 5.46 16.49 0.64
N ILE A 206 5.66 16.28 1.93
CA ILE A 206 5.34 15.04 2.63
C ILE A 206 4.31 15.37 3.71
N ILE A 207 3.26 14.55 3.80
CA ILE A 207 2.26 14.63 4.86
C ILE A 207 2.40 13.39 5.75
N ASN A 208 2.34 13.58 7.07
CA ASN A 208 2.23 12.49 8.02
C ASN A 208 0.76 12.08 8.11
N GLU A 209 0.50 10.79 7.94
CA GLU A 209 -0.83 10.21 8.09
C GLU A 209 -0.81 9.15 9.18
N ASP A 210 -1.81 9.23 10.04
CA ASP A 210 -2.00 8.28 11.12
C ASP A 210 -3.15 7.35 10.77
N ASN A 211 -2.84 6.37 9.91
CA ASN A 211 -3.81 5.39 9.44
C ASN A 211 -3.96 4.20 10.40
N GLY A 212 -3.54 4.39 11.67
CA GLY A 212 -3.61 3.34 12.68
C GLY A 212 -2.59 2.21 12.47
N LEU A 213 -1.49 2.43 11.76
CA LEU A 213 -0.42 1.43 11.63
C LEU A 213 0.29 1.25 12.97
N PHE A 214 0.42 0.00 13.41
CA PHE A 214 1.20 -0.40 14.58
C PHE A 214 2.21 -1.45 14.19
N ILE A 215 3.44 -1.32 14.69
CA ILE A 215 4.54 -2.25 14.43
C ILE A 215 5.16 -2.74 15.74
N LEU A 216 5.41 -4.05 15.83
CA LEU A 216 6.22 -4.69 16.87
C LEU A 216 7.46 -5.30 16.20
N SER A 217 8.62 -4.70 16.45
CA SER A 217 9.90 -5.14 15.89
C SER A 217 11.08 -4.56 16.66
N ASP A 218 12.22 -5.24 16.60
CA ASP A 218 13.53 -4.73 17.03
C ASP A 218 14.27 -3.97 15.90
N ILE A 219 13.72 -3.94 14.68
CA ILE A 219 14.28 -3.21 13.55
C ILE A 219 14.26 -1.70 13.85
N LYS A 220 15.40 -1.04 13.60
CA LYS A 220 15.52 0.42 13.69
C LYS A 220 15.07 1.05 12.38
N PHE A 221 13.97 1.78 12.44
CA PHE A 221 13.44 2.56 11.32
C PHE A 221 14.18 3.90 11.23
N SER A 222 15.02 4.08 10.20
CA SER A 222 15.88 5.28 10.06
C SER A 222 15.35 6.34 9.10
N ASN A 223 14.57 5.97 8.08
CA ASN A 223 14.32 6.84 6.93
C ASN A 223 12.98 7.59 6.95
N ASN A 224 12.08 7.34 7.89
CA ASN A 224 10.77 8.01 8.07
C ASN A 224 9.87 8.20 6.83
N LEU A 225 10.28 7.84 5.62
CA LEU A 225 9.54 7.99 4.35
C LEU A 225 8.75 6.73 4.03
N TYR A 226 8.05 6.22 5.02
CA TYR A 226 7.43 4.92 4.95
C TYR A 226 5.96 5.06 4.64
N LYS A 227 5.51 4.33 3.64
CA LYS A 227 4.11 4.19 3.27
C LYS A 227 3.87 2.74 2.90
N PHE A 228 2.99 2.07 3.64
CA PHE A 228 2.60 0.71 3.32
C PHE A 228 1.82 0.74 1.98
N PRO A 229 2.08 -0.18 1.04
CA PRO A 229 1.36 -0.18 -0.23
C PRO A 229 -0.14 -0.36 0.01
N GLU A 230 -0.95 0.58 -0.50
CA GLU A 230 -2.43 0.55 -0.33
C GLU A 230 -3.03 -0.77 -0.83
N THR A 231 -2.46 -1.35 -1.89
CA THR A 231 -2.95 -2.59 -2.49
C THR A 231 -2.36 -3.86 -1.87
N ALA A 232 -1.68 -3.74 -0.72
CA ALA A 232 -1.14 -4.85 0.07
C ALA A 232 -1.82 -5.02 1.45
N ILE A 233 -2.78 -4.17 1.81
CA ILE A 233 -3.41 -4.19 3.14
C ILE A 233 -4.50 -5.28 3.19
N THR A 234 -4.36 -6.31 4.02
CA THR A 234 -5.41 -7.35 4.18
C THR A 234 -6.51 -6.98 5.15
#